data_AF-A0A531M5S6-F1
#
_entry.id   AF-A0A531M5S6-F1
#
_cell.length_a   1.000
_cell.length_b   1.000
_cell.length_c   1.000
_cell.angle_alpha   90.00
_cell.angle_beta   90.00
_cell.angle_gamma   90.00
#
_symmetry.space_group_name_H-M   'P 1'
#
loop_
_entity.id
_entity.type
_entity.pdbx_description
1 polymer ?
#
loop_
_entity_poly.entity_id
_entity_poly.type
_entity_poly.pdbx_seq_one_letter_code
_entity_poly.pdbx_strand_id
1 'polypeptide(L)'
;MTAQTEKNSLTQEDWPDAVEVLNEHGLSDIVLLCEHASNHMPAQYRQLGLDASHLQRHIAWDIGAAEVTRLLSARLDAAALLSGYSRLLIDLNRPLGSSGSIPVLSEDTDIPGNVG
;
A
#
# COMPACT_ATOMS: atom_id res chain seq x y z
N MET A 1 -14.73 10.03 39.84
CA MET A 1 -15.51 9.67 38.64
C MET A 1 -14.84 10.32 37.45
N THR A 2 -13.87 9.64 36.85
CA THR A 2 -13.25 10.05 35.60
C THR A 2 -13.71 9.05 34.55
N ALA A 3 -14.54 9.53 33.63
CA ALA A 3 -15.05 8.76 32.52
C ALA A 3 -13.87 8.25 31.68
N GLN A 4 -13.71 6.93 31.64
CA GLN A 4 -12.89 6.27 30.64
C GLN A 4 -13.61 6.44 29.31
N THR A 5 -13.03 7.20 28.41
CA THR A 5 -13.46 7.25 27.02
C THR A 5 -13.17 5.87 26.42
N GLU A 6 -14.22 5.07 26.24
CA GLU A 6 -14.17 3.79 25.55
C GLU A 6 -13.66 4.02 24.12
N LYS A 7 -12.43 3.58 23.86
CA LYS A 7 -11.93 3.43 22.48
C LYS A 7 -12.72 2.30 21.86
N ASN A 8 -13.62 2.64 20.94
CA ASN A 8 -14.41 1.70 20.17
C ASN A 8 -13.47 0.74 19.42
N SER A 9 -13.33 -0.48 19.94
CA SER A 9 -12.37 -1.52 19.53
C SER A 9 -12.86 -2.28 18.30
N LEU A 10 -12.90 -1.61 17.15
CA LEU A 10 -13.09 -2.28 15.87
C LEU A 10 -11.96 -1.88 14.90
N THR A 11 -11.12 -2.87 14.54
CA THR A 11 -10.35 -3.02 13.29
C THR A 11 -8.89 -2.54 13.14
N GLN A 12 -8.10 -2.32 14.20
CA GLN A 12 -6.65 -2.09 14.01
C GLN A 12 -5.84 -3.37 13.68
N GLU A 13 -6.41 -4.57 13.86
CA GLU A 13 -5.69 -5.85 13.77
C GLU A 13 -5.26 -6.28 12.36
N ASP A 14 -5.82 -5.71 11.29
CA ASP A 14 -5.54 -6.11 9.90
C ASP A 14 -4.95 -4.96 9.04
N TRP A 15 -4.51 -3.88 9.67
CA TRP A 15 -3.75 -2.85 8.97
C TRP A 15 -2.26 -3.01 9.29
N PRO A 16 -1.39 -3.27 8.31
CA PRO A 16 0.04 -3.10 8.52
C PRO A 16 0.36 -1.60 8.66
N ASP A 17 1.60 -1.30 9.04
CA ASP A 17 2.08 0.08 8.96
C ASP A 17 1.93 0.61 7.52
N ALA A 18 1.50 1.87 7.38
CA ALA A 18 1.27 2.47 6.08
C ALA A 18 2.55 2.58 5.24
N VAL A 19 3.69 2.71 5.92
CA VAL A 19 5.01 2.82 5.33
C VAL A 19 5.97 1.95 6.13
N GLU A 20 6.68 1.08 5.43
CA GLU A 20 7.87 0.45 5.97
C GLU A 20 9.10 1.29 5.62
N VAL A 21 9.90 1.59 6.64
CA VAL A 21 11.13 2.36 6.50
C VAL A 21 12.33 1.42 6.68
N LEU A 22 13.22 1.41 5.71
CA LEU A 22 14.45 0.63 5.72
C LEU A 22 15.66 1.54 5.69
N ASN A 23 16.70 1.15 6.43
CA ASN A 23 17.99 1.83 6.48
C ASN A 23 17.88 3.35 6.59
N GLU A 24 17.01 3.83 7.50
CA GLU A 24 16.70 5.26 7.67
C GLU A 24 17.95 6.14 7.89
N HIS A 25 19.01 5.54 8.43
CA HIS A 25 20.28 6.20 8.73
C HIS A 25 21.41 5.82 7.75
N GLY A 26 21.05 5.27 6.58
CA GLY A 26 22.01 4.95 5.52
C GLY A 26 22.78 6.19 5.05
N LEU A 27 24.04 6.01 4.67
CA LEU A 27 24.94 7.11 4.33
C LEU A 27 24.86 7.54 2.86
N SER A 28 24.05 6.86 2.04
CA SER A 28 23.85 7.20 0.64
C SER A 28 23.09 8.52 0.46
N ASP A 29 23.43 9.26 -0.59
CA ASP A 29 22.63 10.41 -1.05
C ASP A 29 21.34 9.99 -1.80
N ILE A 30 21.12 8.68 -1.97
CA ILE A 30 19.96 8.11 -2.66
C ILE A 30 18.87 7.77 -1.65
N VAL A 31 17.62 8.13 -1.97
CA VAL A 31 16.42 7.63 -1.31
C VAL A 31 15.61 6.83 -2.31
N LEU A 32 15.25 5.60 -1.93
CA LEU A 32 14.43 4.72 -2.73
C LEU A 32 12.96 4.81 -2.28
N LEU A 33 12.05 4.92 -3.24
CA LEU A 33 10.61 4.87 -3.01
C LEU A 33 10.03 3.68 -3.76
N CYS A 34 9.13 2.94 -3.10
CA CYS A 34 8.37 1.87 -3.73
C CYS A 34 6.91 1.99 -3.31
N GLU A 35 6.16 2.83 -4.02
CA GLU A 35 4.74 3.10 -3.79
C GLU A 35 3.83 1.88 -3.99
N HIS A 36 4.23 0.95 -4.85
CA HIS A 36 3.43 -0.23 -5.22
C HIS A 36 4.08 -1.50 -4.68
N ALA A 37 4.62 -1.44 -3.46
CA ALA A 37 5.38 -2.51 -2.81
C ALA A 37 4.52 -3.68 -2.30
N SER A 38 3.26 -3.43 -1.97
CA SER A 38 2.42 -4.36 -1.21
C SER A 38 1.09 -4.62 -1.91
N ASN A 39 0.57 -5.84 -1.76
CA ASN A 39 -0.79 -6.21 -2.14
C ASN A 39 -1.82 -6.03 -1.02
N HIS A 40 -1.41 -5.55 0.15
CA HIS A 40 -2.26 -5.70 1.32
C HIS A 40 -3.59 -4.96 1.15
N MET A 41 -4.67 -5.68 1.37
CA MET A 41 -6.05 -5.18 1.30
C MET A 41 -6.76 -5.55 2.60
N PRO A 42 -7.06 -4.57 3.47
CA PRO A 42 -7.74 -4.86 4.73
C PRO A 42 -9.10 -5.52 4.48
N ALA A 43 -9.43 -6.52 5.29
CA ALA A 43 -10.61 -7.36 5.14
C ALA A 43 -11.92 -6.56 5.10
N GLN A 44 -11.98 -5.41 5.77
CA GLN A 44 -13.14 -4.52 5.76
C GLN A 44 -13.52 -4.01 4.37
N TYR A 45 -12.55 -3.92 3.45
CA TYR A 45 -12.80 -3.53 2.05
C TYR A 45 -13.32 -4.68 1.19
N ARG A 46 -13.38 -5.92 1.72
CA ARG A 46 -13.92 -7.11 1.03
C ARG A 46 -13.38 -7.23 -0.40
N GLN A 47 -12.06 -7.12 -0.55
CA GLN A 47 -11.35 -7.22 -1.83
C GLN A 47 -11.81 -6.20 -2.89
N LEU A 48 -12.45 -5.09 -2.48
CA LEU A 48 -13.07 -4.10 -3.37
C LEU A 48 -14.07 -4.73 -4.35
N GLY A 49 -14.69 -5.86 -3.98
CA GLY A 49 -15.59 -6.60 -4.86
C GLY A 49 -14.91 -7.35 -6.01
N LEU A 50 -13.58 -7.51 -5.97
CA LEU A 50 -12.81 -8.27 -6.94
C LEU A 50 -12.75 -9.76 -6.56
N ASP A 51 -12.63 -10.62 -7.56
CA ASP A 51 -12.21 -12.00 -7.35
C ASP A 51 -10.73 -12.06 -6.92
N ALA A 52 -10.39 -13.05 -6.10
CA ALA A 52 -9.03 -13.24 -5.59
C ALA A 52 -7.96 -13.35 -6.69
N SER A 53 -8.32 -13.80 -7.89
CA SER A 53 -7.42 -13.88 -9.05
C SER A 53 -6.95 -12.50 -9.52
N HIS A 54 -7.80 -11.47 -9.46
CA HIS A 54 -7.42 -10.10 -9.80
C HIS A 54 -6.44 -9.52 -8.79
N LEU A 55 -6.58 -9.89 -7.52
CA LEU A 55 -5.64 -9.52 -6.47
C LEU A 55 -4.31 -10.29 -6.55
N GLN A 56 -4.08 -11.15 -7.54
CA GLN A 56 -2.76 -11.78 -7.78
C GLN A 56 -2.10 -11.25 -9.07
N ARG A 57 -2.72 -10.27 -9.72
CA ARG A 57 -2.19 -9.61 -10.92
C ARG A 57 -1.45 -8.33 -10.54
N HIS A 58 -0.63 -7.84 -11.46
CA HIS A 58 0.14 -6.59 -11.32
C HIS A 58 -0.74 -5.33 -11.18
N ILE A 59 -2.05 -5.43 -11.43
CA ILE A 59 -2.97 -4.32 -11.14
C ILE A 59 -3.03 -3.99 -9.64
N ALA A 60 -2.70 -4.96 -8.76
CA ALA A 60 -2.82 -4.81 -7.33
C ALA A 60 -1.52 -4.32 -6.65
N TRP A 61 -0.35 -4.63 -7.23
CA TRP A 61 0.97 -4.12 -6.84
C TRP A 61 2.03 -4.43 -7.91
N ASP A 62 3.22 -3.86 -7.79
CA ASP A 62 4.33 -4.12 -8.71
C ASP A 62 5.10 -5.37 -8.25
N ILE A 63 4.83 -6.50 -8.91
CA ILE A 63 5.36 -7.81 -8.53
C ILE A 63 6.90 -7.80 -8.52
N GLY A 64 7.49 -8.05 -7.35
CA GLY A 64 8.94 -8.09 -7.14
C GLY A 64 9.60 -6.74 -6.82
N ALA A 65 8.89 -5.61 -6.96
CA ALA A 65 9.46 -4.28 -6.73
C ALA A 65 9.96 -4.08 -5.29
N ALA A 66 9.20 -4.57 -4.30
CA ALA A 66 9.61 -4.51 -2.89
C ALA A 66 10.94 -5.25 -2.64
N GLU A 67 11.10 -6.44 -3.20
CA GLU A 67 12.30 -7.26 -3.02
C GLU A 67 13.52 -6.58 -3.65
N VAL A 68 13.37 -6.09 -4.88
CA VAL A 68 14.44 -5.33 -5.56
C VAL A 68 14.81 -4.08 -4.75
N THR A 69 13.82 -3.35 -4.22
CA THR A 69 14.05 -2.16 -3.40
C THR A 69 14.83 -2.46 -2.13
N ARG A 70 14.50 -3.56 -1.42
CA ARG A 70 15.24 -4.02 -0.23
C ARG A 70 16.70 -4.34 -0.56
N LEU A 71 16.92 -5.08 -1.65
CA LEU A 71 18.26 -5.45 -2.09
C LEU A 71 19.07 -4.21 -2.47
N LEU A 72 18.47 -3.25 -3.17
CA LEU A 72 19.12 -1.99 -3.53
C LEU A 72 19.43 -1.12 -2.31
N SER A 73 18.50 -1.00 -1.36
CA SER A 73 18.71 -0.27 -0.09
C SER A 73 19.94 -0.80 0.64
N ALA A 74 20.04 -2.12 0.79
CA ALA A 74 21.20 -2.76 1.41
C ALA A 74 22.50 -2.57 0.61
N ARG A 75 22.43 -2.59 -0.73
CA ARG A 75 23.63 -2.52 -1.58
C ARG A 75 24.19 -1.12 -1.77
N LEU A 76 23.32 -0.12 -1.69
CA LEU A 76 23.67 1.28 -1.85
C LEU A 76 23.86 2.00 -0.51
N ASP A 77 23.58 1.33 0.61
CA ASP A 77 23.45 1.94 1.93
C ASP A 77 22.46 3.12 1.93
N ALA A 78 21.34 2.92 1.23
CA ALA A 78 20.33 3.95 0.96
C ALA A 78 19.08 3.74 1.81
N ALA A 79 18.49 4.84 2.29
CA ALA A 79 17.17 4.80 2.90
C ALA A 79 16.12 4.38 1.87
N ALA A 80 15.14 3.57 2.29
CA ALA A 80 14.03 3.17 1.43
C ALA A 80 12.70 3.25 2.17
N LEU A 81 11.66 3.68 1.46
CA LEU A 81 10.29 3.74 1.94
C LEU A 81 9.39 2.92 1.02
N LEU A 82 8.71 1.94 1.61
CA LEU A 82 7.85 1.00 0.89
C LEU A 82 6.40 1.14 1.38
N SER A 83 5.45 1.23 0.46
CA SER A 83 4.03 1.26 0.80
C SER A 83 3.56 -0.04 1.43
N GLY A 84 2.75 0.08 2.49
CA GLY A 84 2.12 -1.06 3.16
C GLY A 84 0.90 -1.62 2.45
N TYR A 85 0.30 -0.91 1.49
CA TYR A 85 -1.02 -1.23 0.93
C TYR A 85 -1.03 -1.40 -0.59
N SER A 86 -2.04 -2.12 -1.09
CA SER A 86 -2.32 -2.23 -2.53
C SER A 86 -2.61 -0.87 -3.15
N ARG A 87 -2.10 -0.67 -4.38
CA ARG A 87 -2.40 0.51 -5.21
C ARG A 87 -3.88 0.63 -5.60
N LEU A 88 -4.66 -0.44 -5.49
CA LEU A 88 -6.10 -0.44 -5.74
C LEU A 88 -6.89 0.23 -4.61
N LEU A 89 -6.33 0.23 -3.39
CA LEU A 89 -6.91 0.94 -2.24
C LEU A 89 -6.60 2.43 -2.33
N ILE A 90 -5.32 2.76 -2.57
CA ILE A 90 -4.84 4.12 -2.81
C ILE A 90 -3.54 4.06 -3.62
N ASP A 91 -3.52 4.67 -4.81
CA ASP A 91 -2.30 4.79 -5.61
C ASP A 91 -1.48 5.99 -5.12
N LEU A 92 -0.42 5.71 -4.35
CA LEU A 92 0.45 6.74 -3.76
C LEU A 92 1.30 7.51 -4.78
N ASN A 93 1.31 7.09 -6.05
CA ASN A 93 1.95 7.82 -7.16
C ASN A 93 0.92 8.58 -8.00
N ARG A 94 -0.17 9.02 -7.36
CA ARG A 94 -1.19 9.88 -7.93
C ARG A 94 -1.52 11.02 -6.97
N PRO A 95 -1.81 12.22 -7.47
CA PRO A 95 -2.28 13.30 -6.61
C PRO A 95 -3.55 12.90 -5.86
N LEU A 96 -3.62 13.25 -4.57
CA LEU A 96 -4.78 12.98 -3.73
C LEU A 96 -6.05 13.60 -4.36
N GLY A 97 -7.11 12.80 -4.47
CA GLY A 97 -8.40 13.23 -5.03
C GLY A 97 -8.46 13.22 -6.55
N SER A 98 -7.37 12.87 -7.25
CA SER A 98 -7.43 12.56 -8.68
C SER A 98 -8.17 11.24 -8.89
N SER A 99 -8.78 11.08 -10.07
CA SER A 99 -9.43 9.81 -10.48
C SER A 99 -8.46 8.62 -10.49
N GLY A 100 -7.16 8.89 -10.56
CA GLY A 100 -6.13 7.85 -10.48
C GLY A 100 -5.78 7.43 -9.05
N SER A 101 -6.02 8.28 -8.04
CA SER A 101 -5.67 7.94 -6.65
C SER A 101 -6.53 6.81 -6.08
N ILE A 102 -7.82 6.77 -6.44
CA ILE A 102 -8.75 5.69 -6.10
C ILE A 102 -9.37 5.23 -7.43
N PRO A 103 -8.74 4.29 -8.15
CA PRO A 103 -9.14 3.95 -9.50
C PRO A 103 -10.44 3.13 -9.50
N VAL A 104 -11.39 3.47 -10.37
CA VAL A 104 -12.61 2.65 -10.61
C VAL A 104 -12.39 1.56 -11.67
N LEU A 105 -11.30 1.66 -12.42
CA LEU A 105 -10.89 0.73 -13.49
C LEU A 105 -9.36 0.64 -13.45
N SER A 106 -8.83 -0.59 -13.50
CA SER A 106 -7.41 -0.85 -13.74
C SER A 106 -7.28 -1.83 -14.89
N GLU A 107 -6.62 -1.41 -15.96
CA GLU A 107 -6.59 -2.12 -17.24
C GLU A 107 -8.00 -2.42 -17.77
N ASP A 108 -8.35 -3.70 -17.85
CA ASP A 108 -9.63 -4.26 -18.27
C ASP A 108 -10.52 -4.71 -17.09
N THR A 109 -10.10 -4.40 -15.86
CA THR A 109 -10.74 -4.85 -14.63
C THR A 109 -11.41 -3.69 -13.92
N ASP A 110 -12.74 -3.70 -13.90
CA ASP A 110 -13.53 -2.79 -13.06
C ASP A 110 -13.24 -3.06 -11.58
N ILE A 111 -13.26 -2.01 -10.75
CA ILE A 111 -13.02 -2.09 -9.31
C ILE A 111 -14.29 -1.64 -8.59
N PRO A 112 -15.25 -2.56 -8.35
CA PRO A 112 -16.59 -2.21 -7.85
C PRO A 112 -16.57 -1.44 -6.52
N GLY A 113 -15.65 -1.80 -5.62
CA GLY A 113 -15.53 -1.18 -4.30
C GLY A 113 -15.06 0.28 -4.32
N ASN A 114 -14.61 0.77 -5.48
CA ASN A 114 -14.18 2.16 -5.68
C ASN A 114 -15.25 3.00 -6.40
N VAL A 115 -16.38 2.41 -6.79
CA VAL A 115 -17.54 3.13 -7.32
C VAL A 115 -18.39 3.59 -6.13
N GLY A 116 -18.43 4.91 -5.92
CA GLY A 116 -19.05 5.55 -4.74
C GLY A 116 -20.52 5.22 -4.51
#